data_AF-A0A2H6AFD0-F1
#
_entry.id   AF-A0A2H6AFD0-F1
#
_cell.length_a   1.000
_cell.length_b   1.000
_cell.length_c   1.000
_cell.angle_alpha   90.00
_cell.angle_beta   90.00
_cell.angle_gamma   90.00
#
_symmetry.space_group_name_H-M   'P 1'
#
loop_
_entity.id
_entity.type
_entity.pdbx_description
1 polymer ?
#
loop_
_entity_poly.entity_id
_entity_poly.type
_entity_poly.pdbx_seq_one_letter_code
_entity_poly.pdbx_strand_id
1 'polypeptide(L)' 'MHEPPQVPNYTNWELRRSDWRLEPGIVVAVEPMVNMGHKEVVTLPDKWTIVTRDRLPSAHVEHTIAITEHGVEVLTRD' A
#
# COMPACT_ATOMS: atom_id res chain seq x y z
N MET A 1 0.36 8.68 -9.95
CA MET A 1 1.70 9.32 -9.93
C MET A 1 2.35 8.90 -8.63
N HIS A 2 3.47 8.18 -8.64
CA HIS A 2 4.09 7.64 -7.42
C HIS A 2 5.53 8.12 -7.31
N GLU A 3 5.98 8.39 -6.09
CA GLU A 3 7.35 8.72 -5.74
C GLU A 3 7.78 7.96 -4.47
N PRO A 4 9.09 7.84 -4.18
CA PRO A 4 9.54 7.31 -2.90
C PRO A 4 8.99 8.14 -1.72
N PRO A 5 8.79 7.53 -0.54
CA PRO A 5 9.09 6.14 -0.21
C PRO A 5 7.99 5.16 -0.62
N GLN A 6 8.37 3.90 -0.87
CA GLN A 6 7.38 2.83 -1.05
C GLN A 6 6.88 2.33 0.31
N VAL A 7 5.59 2.01 0.39
CA VAL A 7 4.91 1.51 1.59
C VAL A 7 4.26 0.14 1.29
N PRO A 8 5.02 -0.97 1.30
CA PRO A 8 4.45 -2.28 1.04
C PRO A 8 3.46 -2.70 2.16
N ASN A 9 2.30 -3.22 1.78
CA ASN A 9 1.29 -3.76 2.71
C ASN A 9 1.63 -5.17 3.25
N TYR A 10 2.89 -5.58 3.13
CA TYR A 10 3.43 -6.85 3.63
C TYR A 10 4.88 -6.63 4.06
N THR A 11 5.43 -7.57 4.81
CA THR A 11 6.80 -7.47 5.32
C THR A 11 7.57 -8.76 5.07
N ASN A 12 8.87 -8.64 4.86
CA ASN A 12 9.85 -9.72 4.85
C ASN A 12 11.15 -9.19 5.48
N TRP A 13 12.18 -10.02 5.54
CA TRP A 13 13.44 -9.63 6.17
C TRP A 13 14.17 -8.53 5.39
N GLU A 14 14.12 -8.57 4.07
CA GLU A 14 14.77 -7.59 3.19
C GLU A 14 14.16 -6.19 3.35
N LEU A 15 12.83 -6.09 3.29
CA LEU A 15 12.10 -4.84 3.44
C LEU A 15 12.37 -4.18 4.79
N ARG A 16 12.52 -4.98 5.87
CA ARG A 16 12.87 -4.47 7.20
C ARG A 16 14.28 -3.91 7.29
N ARG A 17 15.20 -4.36 6.44
CA ARG A 17 16.59 -3.87 6.43
C ARG A 17 16.74 -2.54 5.70
N SER A 18 15.89 -2.29 4.72
CA SER A 18 15.86 -1.05 3.94
C SER A 18 14.72 -0.11 4.35
N ASP A 19 14.21 -0.27 5.58
CA ASP A 19 13.09 0.52 6.07
C ASP A 19 13.51 1.97 6.34
N TRP A 20 12.55 2.87 6.25
CA TRP A 20 12.77 4.32 6.37
C TRP A 20 12.09 4.84 7.64
N ARG A 21 12.60 5.96 8.17
CA ARG A 21 12.07 6.55 9.40
C ARG A 21 10.85 7.39 9.07
N LEU A 22 9.78 7.23 9.84
CA LEU A 22 8.66 8.16 9.83
C LEU A 22 9.10 9.48 10.47
N GLU A 23 9.13 10.54 9.68
CA GLU A 23 9.55 11.88 10.10
C GLU A 23 8.49 12.91 9.69
N PRO A 24 8.30 13.98 10.48
CA PRO A 24 7.37 15.05 10.12
C PRO A 24 7.65 15.63 8.72
N GLY A 25 6.59 15.89 7.97
CA GLY A 25 6.64 16.39 6.58
C GLY A 25 6.51 15.30 5.51
N ILE A 26 6.59 14.01 5.89
CA ILE A 26 6.31 12.91 4.97
C ILE A 26 4.80 12.75 4.75
N VAL A 27 4.38 12.60 3.49
CA VAL A 27 3.02 12.27 3.10
C VAL A 27 3.05 10.98 2.28
N VAL A 28 2.26 9.98 2.69
CA VAL A 28 2.22 8.67 2.03
C VAL A 28 0.80 8.16 1.90
N ALA A 29 0.57 7.36 0.87
CA ALA A 29 -0.63 6.52 0.78
C ALA A 29 -0.41 5.23 1.57
N VAL A 30 -1.41 4.86 2.37
CA VAL A 30 -1.54 3.52 2.94
C VAL A 30 -2.74 2.87 2.27
N GLU A 31 -2.47 1.92 1.37
CA GLU A 31 -3.42 1.41 0.38
C GLU A 31 -3.48 -0.14 0.35
N PRO A 32 -3.92 -0.81 1.43
CA PRO A 32 -3.93 -2.26 1.48
C PRO A 32 -4.94 -2.87 0.51
N MET A 33 -4.47 -3.81 -0.31
CA MET A 33 -5.28 -4.74 -1.08
C MET A 33 -5.22 -6.12 -0.41
N VAL A 34 -6.37 -6.66 0.00
CA VAL A 34 -6.46 -7.94 0.72
C VAL A 34 -7.26 -8.93 -0.12
N ASN A 35 -6.60 -10.04 -0.48
CA ASN A 35 -7.22 -11.13 -1.22
C ASN A 35 -7.89 -12.12 -0.26
N MET A 36 -9.06 -12.65 -0.63
CA MET A 36 -9.75 -13.69 0.14
C MET A 36 -8.97 -15.01 0.18
N GLY A 37 -8.31 -15.37 -0.92
CA GLY A 37 -7.52 -16.58 -1.03
C GLY A 37 -6.02 -16.32 -0.82
N HIS A 38 -5.23 -16.47 -1.87
CA HIS A 38 -3.77 -16.35 -1.80
C HIS A 38 -3.24 -15.01 -2.34
N LYS A 39 -1.98 -14.68 -2.05
CA LYS A 39 -1.37 -13.39 -2.40
C LYS A 39 -1.04 -13.25 -3.89
N GLU A 40 -1.02 -14.35 -4.64
CA GLU A 40 -0.59 -14.34 -6.03
C GLU A 40 -1.62 -13.69 -6.96
N VAL A 41 -1.12 -12.92 -7.90
CA VAL A 41 -1.91 -12.14 -8.86
C VAL A 41 -1.43 -12.36 -10.29
N VAL A 42 -2.26 -12.00 -11.26
CA VAL A 42 -1.97 -12.04 -12.68
C VAL A 42 -2.41 -10.72 -13.31
N THR A 43 -1.56 -10.13 -14.14
CA THR A 43 -1.93 -8.99 -14.98
C THR A 43 -2.61 -9.49 -16.25
N LEU A 44 -3.79 -8.95 -16.56
CA LEU A 44 -4.55 -9.33 -17.75
C LEU A 44 -3.92 -8.77 -19.05
N PRO A 45 -4.39 -9.24 -20.24
CA PRO A 45 -3.84 -8.80 -21.53
C PRO A 45 -3.93 -7.29 -21.78
N ASP A 46 -4.86 -6.60 -21.11
CA ASP A 46 -5.01 -5.13 -21.16
C ASP A 46 -3.85 -4.35 -20.52
N LYS A 47 -2.94 -5.06 -19.81
CA LYS A 47 -1.76 -4.51 -19.12
C LYS A 47 -2.08 -3.62 -17.91
N TRP A 48 -3.34 -3.56 -17.48
CA TRP A 48 -3.79 -2.72 -16.37
C TRP A 48 -4.49 -3.52 -15.29
N THR A 49 -5.41 -4.39 -15.67
CA THR A 49 -6.24 -5.11 -14.71
C THR A 49 -5.40 -6.18 -14.02
N ILE A 50 -5.30 -6.07 -12.68
CA ILE A 50 -4.70 -7.09 -11.82
C ILE A 50 -5.82 -7.91 -11.20
N VAL A 51 -5.74 -9.23 -11.33
CA VAL A 51 -6.68 -10.18 -10.71
C VAL A 51 -5.95 -11.15 -9.82
N THR A 52 -6.61 -11.65 -8.77
CA THR A 52 -6.11 -12.77 -7.97
C THR A 52 -5.94 -14.00 -8.86
N ARG A 53 -4.88 -14.79 -8.62
CA ARG A 53 -4.61 -16.00 -9.41
C ARG A 53 -5.72 -17.05 -9.26
N ASP A 54 -6.33 -17.12 -8.07
CA ASP A 54 -7.44 -18.00 -7.74
C ASP A 54 -8.83 -17.44 -8.10
N ARG A 55 -8.90 -16.20 -8.60
CA ARG A 55 -10.13 -15.49 -9.00
C ARG A 55 -11.13 -15.25 -7.85
N LEU A 56 -10.73 -15.43 -6.60
CA LEU A 56 -11.54 -15.06 -5.45
C LEU A 56 -11.53 -13.53 -5.24
N PRO A 57 -12.54 -12.96 -4.55
CA PRO A 57 -12.63 -11.53 -4.29
C PRO A 57 -11.39 -10.94 -3.62
N SER A 58 -11.13 -9.67 -3.92
CA SER A 58 -10.14 -8.83 -3.25
C SER A 58 -10.81 -7.52 -2.85
N ALA A 59 -10.39 -6.94 -1.74
CA ALA A 59 -10.87 -5.65 -1.24
C ALA A 59 -9.70 -4.67 -1.16
N HIS A 60 -9.98 -3.41 -1.47
CA HIS A 60 -9.00 -2.32 -1.42
C HIS A 60 -9.60 -1.14 -0.64
N VAL A 61 -8.77 -0.53 0.20
CA VAL A 61 -9.03 0.76 0.83
C VAL A 61 -7.75 1.58 0.80
N GLU A 62 -7.88 2.90 0.80
CA GLU A 62 -6.74 3.80 0.76
C GLU A 62 -7.02 5.04 1.59
N HIS A 63 -5.98 5.49 2.32
CA HIS A 63 -5.91 6.86 2.81
C HIS A 63 -4.54 7.47 2.53
N THR A 64 -4.55 8.74 2.16
CA THR A 64 -3.38 9.61 2.24
C THR A 64 -3.22 10.12 3.66
N ILE A 65 -2.05 9.90 4.25
CA ILE A 65 -1.70 10.34 5.60
C ILE A 65 -0.50 11.27 5.59
N ALA A 66 -0.52 12.28 6.45
CA ALA A 66 0.62 13.14 6.74
C ALA A 66 1.22 12.78 8.10
N ILE A 67 2.54 12.61 8.14
CA ILE A 67 3.31 12.53 9.39
C ILE A 67 3.62 13.97 9.82
N THR A 68 3.23 14.32 11.05
CA THR A 68 3.40 15.66 11.63
C THR A 68 4.18 15.57 12.94
N GLU A 69 4.60 16.72 13.47
CA GLU A 69 5.25 16.79 14.79
C GLU A 69 4.33 16.31 15.94
N HIS A 70 3.02 16.28 15.70
CA HIS A 70 2.00 15.94 16.71
C HIS A 70 1.37 14.56 16.48
N GLY A 71 1.82 13.80 15.48
CA GLY A 71 1.28 12.48 15.14
C GLY A 71 0.89 12.36 13.67
N VAL A 72 -0.09 11.50 13.38
CA VAL A 72 -0.56 11.22 12.01
C VAL A 72 -1.88 11.93 11.75
N GLU A 73 -1.96 12.65 10.63
CA GLU A 73 -3.22 13.22 10.14
C GLU A 73 -3.70 12.45 8.91
N VAL A 74 -4.99 12.08 8.89
CA VAL A 74 -5.64 11.43 7.75
C VAL A 74 -6.25 12.50 6.87
N LEU A 75 -5.61 12.79 5.73
CA LEU A 75 -5.98 13.91 4.85
C LEU A 75 -7.23 13.62 4.00
N THR A 76 -7.62 12.35 3.92
CA THR A 76 -8.67 11.83 3.02
C THR A 76 -9.78 11.12 3.79
N ARG A 77 -9.95 11.46 5.07
CA ARG A 77 -11.08 10.98 5.88
C ARG A 77 -12.39 11.68 5.47
N ASP A 78 -13.51 10.98 5.63
CA ASP A 78 -14.85 11.53 5.46
C ASP A 78 -15.22 12.59 6.51
#